data_AF-A0A957G3Z3-F1
#
_entry.id   AF-A0A957G3Z3-F1
#
_cell.length_a   1.000
_cell.length_b   1.000
_cell.length_c   1.000
_cell.angle_alpha   90.00
_cell.angle_beta   90.00
_cell.angle_gamma   90.00
#
_symmetry.space_group_name_H-M   'P 1'
#
loop_
_entity.id
_entity.type
_entity.pdbx_description
1 polymer ?
#
loop_
_entity_poly.entity_id
_entity_poly.type
_entity_poly.pdbx_seq_one_letter_code
_entity_poly.pdbx_strand_id
1 'polypeptide(L)' 'MTEAELIAFLRDEIAHFKVPRYIVFGDLPKTSTGKTQKFVLREQAKTVD' A
#
# COMPACT_ATOMS: atom_id res chain seq x y z
N MET A 1 -5.11 -2.07 -13.95
CA MET A 1 -5.37 -1.33 -12.70
C MET A 1 -4.11 -0.59 -12.32
N THR A 2 -4.13 0.73 -12.45
CA THR A 2 -3.04 1.63 -12.07
C THR A 2 -3.24 2.14 -10.65
N GLU A 3 -2.20 2.76 -10.08
CA GLU A 3 -2.30 3.45 -8.79
C GLU A 3 -3.37 4.56 -8.82
N ALA A 4 -3.35 5.40 -9.85
CA ALA A 4 -4.29 6.51 -10.01
C ALA A 4 -5.74 6.04 -10.11
N GLU A 5 -5.99 4.95 -10.86
CA GLU A 5 -7.32 4.33 -10.96
C GLU A 5 -7.82 3.85 -9.60
N LEU A 6 -6.96 3.20 -8.81
CA LEU A 6 -7.36 2.66 -7.52
C LEU A 6 -7.56 3.76 -6.46
N ILE A 7 -6.72 4.81 -6.48
CA ILE A 7 -6.93 5.99 -5.62
C ILE A 7 -8.23 6.69 -5.98
N ALA A 8 -8.52 6.88 -7.27
CA ALA A 8 -9.77 7.51 -7.73
C ALA A 8 -10.98 6.71 -7.26
N PHE A 9 -10.97 5.39 -7.44
CA PHE A 9 -12.00 4.50 -6.93
C PHE A 9 -12.20 4.62 -5.41
N LEU A 10 -11.11 4.63 -4.63
CA LEU A 10 -11.19 4.75 -3.18
C LEU A 10 -11.73 6.11 -2.70
N ARG A 11 -11.54 7.19 -3.45
CA ARG A 11 -12.09 8.51 -3.09
C ARG A 11 -13.61 8.57 -3.10
N ASP A 12 -14.25 7.73 -3.91
CA ASP A 12 -15.71 7.65 -3.99
C ASP A 12 -16.29 6.68 -2.94
N GLU A 13 -15.51 5.68 -2.52
CA GLU A 13 -15.96 4.62 -1.60
C GLU A 13 -15.72 4.92 -0.11
N ILE A 14 -14.69 5.69 0.24
CA ILE A 14 -14.33 5.99 1.63
C ILE A 14 -14.05 7.48 1.85
N ALA A 15 -14.15 7.91 3.11
CA ALA A 15 -13.84 9.29 3.49
C ALA A 15 -12.42 9.69 3.05
N HIS A 16 -12.27 10.89 2.50
CA HIS A 16 -11.04 11.39 1.89
C HIS A 16 -9.77 11.21 2.74
N PHE A 17 -9.86 11.36 4.07
CA PHE A 17 -8.72 11.20 4.98
C PHE A 17 -8.23 9.75 5.16
N LYS A 18 -9.02 8.76 4.72
CA LYS A 18 -8.66 7.34 4.77
C LYS A 18 -8.04 6.85 3.46
N VAL A 19 -8.10 7.65 2.40
CA VAL A 19 -7.53 7.29 1.10
C VAL A 19 -6.00 7.34 1.22
N PRO A 20 -5.29 6.27 0.82
CA PRO A 20 -3.83 6.27 0.85
C PRO A 20 -3.28 7.31 -0.15
N ARG A 21 -2.14 7.91 0.19
CA ARG A 21 -1.44 8.84 -0.71
C ARG A 21 -0.72 8.12 -1.84
N TYR A 22 -0.23 6.92 -1.57
CA TYR A 22 0.55 6.12 -2.51
C TYR A 22 0.06 4.67 -2.49
N ILE A 23 0.09 4.03 -3.65
CA ILE A 23 -0.16 2.60 -3.81
C ILE A 23 0.97 1.98 -4.62
N VAL A 24 1.77 1.14 -3.96
CA VAL A 24 2.87 0.42 -4.59
C VAL A 24 2.46 -1.02 -4.82
N PHE A 25 2.53 -1.46 -6.08
CA PHE A 25 2.32 -2.86 -6.45
C PHE A 25 3.65 -3.63 -6.37
N GLY A 26 3.63 -4.78 -5.72
CA GLY A 26 4.81 -5.62 -5.59
C GLY A 26 4.58 -6.81 -4.66
N ASP A 27 5.63 -7.59 -4.46
CA ASP A 27 5.59 -8.75 -3.59
C ASP A 27 5.60 -8.36 -2.11
N LEU A 28 4.86 -9.12 -1.30
CA LEU A 28 4.84 -8.93 0.15
C LEU A 28 6.02 -9.67 0.80
N PRO A 29 6.86 -9.00 1.59
CA PRO A 29 7.92 -9.66 2.33
C PRO A 29 7.30 -10.59 3.38
N LYS A 30 7.62 -11.88 3.30
CA LYS A 30 7.08 -12.93 4.18
C LYS A 30 8.20 -13.69 4.88
N THR A 31 7.89 -14.29 6.02
CA THR A 31 8.77 -15.25 6.70
C THR A 31 8.75 -16.60 5.97
N SER A 32 9.61 -17.54 6.36
CA SER A 32 9.59 -18.93 5.89
C SER A 32 8.24 -19.65 6.13
N THR A 33 7.48 -19.20 7.14
CA THR A 33 6.13 -19.68 7.46
C THR A 33 5.01 -18.82 6.84
N GLY A 34 5.35 -17.88 5.96
CA GLY A 34 4.39 -17.07 5.20
C GLY A 34 3.83 -15.84 5.91
N LYS A 35 4.28 -15.51 7.12
CA LYS A 35 3.79 -14.33 7.86
C LYS A 35 4.35 -13.05 7.23
N THR A 36 3.49 -12.06 6.98
CA THR A 36 3.91 -10.75 6.45
C THR A 36 4.82 -10.01 7.44
N GLN A 37 5.96 -9.54 6.95
CA GLN A 37 6.95 -8.80 7.74
C GLN A 37 6.66 -7.29 7.68
N LYS A 38 5.72 -6.83 8.52
CA LYS A 38 5.27 -5.42 8.53
C LYS A 38 6.40 -4.41 8.76
N PHE A 39 7.46 -4.77 9.47
CA PHE A 39 8.58 -3.85 9.70
C PHE A 39 9.33 -3.53 8.40
N VAL A 40 9.53 -4.51 7.52
CA VAL A 40 10.13 -4.30 6.19
C VAL A 40 9.26 -3.36 5.35
N LEU A 41 7.94 -3.60 5.34
CA LEU A 41 6.98 -2.73 4.64
C LEU A 41 7.02 -1.29 5.17
N ARG A 42 7.21 -1.10 6.49
CA ARG A 42 7.34 0.24 7.08
C ARG A 42 8.63 0.94 6.67
N GLU A 43 9.73 0.22 6.54
CA GLU A 43 10.98 0.79 6.02
C GLU A 43 10.84 1.17 4.54
N GLN A 44 10.24 0.29 3.72
CA GLN A 44 9.93 0.60 2.31
C GLN A 44 9.01 1.82 2.19
N ALA A 45 8.02 1.98 3.05
CA ALA A 45 7.12 3.13 3.02
C ALA A 45 7.82 4.47 3.33
N LYS A 46 9.01 4.47 3.96
CA LYS A 46 9.80 5.70 4.18
C LYS A 46 10.50 6.18 2.91
N THR A 47 10.65 5.33 1.90
CA THR A 47 11.37 5.66 0.66
C THR A 47 10.44 5.96 -0.51
N VAL A 48 9.13 5.92 -0.29
CA VAL A 48 8.11 6.26 -1.31
C VAL A 48 7.76 7.74 -1.14
N ASP A 49 8.05 8.53 -2.17
CA ASP A 49 7.78 9.97 -2.28
C ASP A 49 6.65 10.27 -3.28
#